data_AF-A0A815XTS1-F1
#
_entry.id   AF-A0A815XTS1-F1
#
_cell.length_a   1.000
_cell.length_b   1.000
_cell.length_c   1.000
_cell.angle_alpha   90.00
_cell.angle_beta   90.00
_cell.angle_gamma   90.00
#
_symmetry.space_group_name_H-M   'P 1'
#
loop_
_entity.id
_entity.type
_entity.pdbx_description
1 polymer ?
#
loop_
_entity_poly.entity_id
_entity_poly.type
_entity_poly.pdbx_seq_one_letter_code
_entity_poly.pdbx_strand_id
1 'polypeptide(L)' 'FYQGELSAGICEEIQSNGGIINEQDLTTYHARVKPALKVKLENHYTAYGVPPPASSAITLLILK' A
#
# COMPACT_ATOMS: atom_id res chain seq x y z
N PHE A 1 -6.42 -7.96 -13.44
CA PHE A 1 -5.02 -7.56 -13.22
C PHE A 1 -4.28 -8.62 -12.41
N TYR A 2 -4.70 -8.94 -11.18
CA TYR A 2 -4.01 -9.90 -10.29
C TYR A 2 -4.29 -11.38 -10.55
N GLN A 3 -5.25 -11.70 -11.42
CA GLN A 3 -5.58 -13.06 -11.84
C GLN A 3 -6.00 -13.04 -13.32
N GLY A 4 -5.58 -14.06 -14.08
CA GLY A 4 -5.85 -14.22 -15.51
C GLY A 4 -4.62 -14.08 -16.41
N GLU A 5 -4.84 -14.09 -17.73
CA GLU A 5 -3.79 -14.10 -18.75
C GLU A 5 -2.84 -12.90 -18.65
N LEU A 6 -3.37 -11.71 -18.31
CA LEU A 6 -2.55 -10.52 -18.12
C LEU A 6 -1.53 -10.68 -16.97
N SER A 7 -1.93 -11.24 -15.83
CA SER A 7 -1.01 -11.49 -14.71
C SER A 7 0.05 -12.53 -15.07
N ALA A 8 -0.32 -13.57 -15.82
CA ALA A 8 0.62 -14.60 -16.24
C ALA A 8 1.72 -14.02 -17.14
N GLY A 9 1.34 -13.21 -18.14
CA GLY A 9 2.31 -12.53 -19.02
C GLY A 9 3.24 -11.57 -18.27
N ILE A 10 2.71 -10.81 -17.30
CA ILE A 10 3.53 -9.93 -16.45
C ILE A 10 4.55 -10.74 -15.63
N CYS A 11 4.13 -11.86 -15.01
CA CYS A 11 5.03 -12.72 -14.24
C CYS A 11 6.14 -13.32 -15.12
N GLU A 12 5.79 -13.80 -16.31
CA GLU A 12 6.75 -14.35 -17.27
C GLU A 12 7.80 -13.30 -17.69
N GLU A 13 7.36 -12.09 -18.02
CA GLU A 13 8.25 -10.99 -18.38
C GLU A 13 9.18 -10.59 -17.22
N ILE A 14 8.66 -10.49 -16.00
CA ILE A 14 9.46 -10.17 -14.82
C ILE A 14 10.52 -11.26 -14.56
N GLN A 15 10.14 -12.53 -14.61
CA GLN A 15 11.03 -13.66 -14.32
C GLN A 15 12.09 -13.87 -15.40
N SER A 16 11.72 -13.71 -16.68
CA SER A 16 12.67 -13.79 -17.80
C SER A 16 13.77 -12.71 -17.74
N ASN A 17 13.53 -11.63 -16.99
CA ASN A 17 14.48 -10.55 -16.72
C ASN A 17 15.11 -10.62 -15.32
N GLY A 18 15.04 -11.76 -14.63
CA GLY A 18 15.69 -11.99 -13.33
C GLY A 18 14.93 -11.46 -12.11
N GLY A 19 13.67 -11.05 -12.27
CA GLY A 19 12.79 -10.67 -11.17
C GLY A 19 12.19 -11.87 -10.43
N ILE A 20 11.69 -11.62 -9.21
CA ILE A 20 11.23 -12.68 -8.28
C ILE A 20 9.71 -12.75 -8.11
N ILE A 21 8.96 -11.82 -8.73
CA ILE A 21 7.50 -11.78 -8.61
C ILE A 21 6.91 -12.97 -9.38
N ASN A 22 5.95 -13.65 -8.78
CA ASN A 22 5.27 -14.81 -9.36
C ASN A 22 3.74 -14.70 -9.22
N GLU A 23 3.01 -15.65 -9.81
CA GLU A 23 1.55 -15.67 -9.77
C GLU A 23 0.97 -15.75 -8.35
N GLN A 24 1.66 -16.42 -7.42
CA GLN A 24 1.22 -16.49 -6.03
C GLN A 24 1.26 -15.12 -5.37
N ASP A 25 2.29 -14.31 -5.64
CA ASP A 25 2.39 -12.95 -5.10
C ASP A 25 1.22 -12.07 -5.57
N LEU A 26 0.83 -12.21 -6.84
CA LEU A 26 -0.29 -11.44 -7.41
C LEU A 26 -1.64 -11.92 -6.88
N THR A 27 -1.89 -13.23 -6.88
CA THR A 27 -3.19 -13.81 -6.50
C THR A 27 -3.49 -13.70 -5.00
N THR A 28 -2.46 -13.68 -4.15
CA THR A 28 -2.63 -13.48 -2.71
C THR A 28 -2.72 -12.00 -2.30
N TYR A 29 -2.35 -11.09 -3.20
CA TYR A 29 -2.44 -9.67 -2.95
C TYR A 29 -3.91 -9.22 -2.87
N HIS A 30 -4.20 -8.42 -1.85
CA HIS A 30 -5.46 -7.70 -1.71
C HIS A 30 -5.21 -6.34 -1.05
N ALA A 31 -5.98 -5.33 -1.47
CA ALA A 31 -5.93 -4.01 -0.86
C ALA A 31 -6.40 -4.10 0.60
N ARG A 32 -5.58 -3.61 1.54
CA ARG A 32 -5.93 -3.59 2.97
C ARG A 32 -6.69 -2.32 3.29
N VAL A 33 -7.97 -2.44 3.60
CA VAL A 33 -8.78 -1.33 4.11
C VAL A 33 -8.59 -1.21 5.61
N LYS A 34 -8.13 -0.06 6.08
CA LYS A 34 -7.86 0.22 7.49
C LYS A 34 -8.40 1.60 7.89
N PRO A 35 -8.80 1.80 9.16
CA PRO A 35 -9.10 3.14 9.66
C PRO A 35 -7.90 4.08 9.54
N ALA A 36 -8.17 5.35 9.22
CA ALA A 36 -7.14 6.38 9.18
C ALA A 36 -6.62 6.73 10.59
N LEU A 37 -5.34 7.09 10.69
CA LEU A 37 -4.82 7.83 11.83
C LEU A 37 -5.45 9.22 11.85
N LYS A 38 -5.73 9.75 13.04
CA LYS A 38 -6.31 11.09 13.21
C LYS A 38 -5.66 11.81 14.38
N VAL A 39 -5.30 13.08 14.17
CA VAL A 39 -4.86 13.99 15.24
C VAL A 39 -5.66 15.29 15.15
N LYS A 40 -5.95 15.87 16.31
CA LYS A 40 -6.52 17.22 16.40
C LYS A 40 -5.36 18.22 16.45
N LEU A 41 -5.47 19.28 15.65
CA LEU A 41 -4.55 20.41 15.66
C LEU A 41 -5.16 21.56 16.49
N GLU A 42 -4.32 22.48 16.97
CA GLU A 42 -4.73 23.62 17.82
C GLU A 42 -5.86 24.46 17.22
N ASN A 43 -5.91 24.61 15.89
CA ASN A 43 -6.93 25.42 15.18
C ASN A 43 -8.21 24.64 14.84
N HIS A 44 -8.58 23.64 15.65
CA HIS A 44 -9.77 22.78 15.46
C HIS A 44 -9.80 21.93 14.17
N TYR A 45 -8.71 21.90 13.39
CA TYR A 45 -8.58 21.00 12.26
C TYR A 45 -8.30 19.56 12.73
N THR A 46 -8.79 18.59 11.95
CA THR A 46 -8.43 17.18 12.10
C THR A 46 -7.57 16.77 10.92
N ALA A 47 -6.32 16.40 11.18
CA ALA A 47 -5.43 15.83 10.17
C ALA A 47 -5.59 14.31 10.14
N TYR A 48 -5.68 13.75 8.92
CA TYR A 48 -5.83 12.33 8.68
C TYR A 48 -4.59 11.75 8.00
N GLY A 49 -4.23 10.52 8.34
CA GLY A 49 -3.08 9.83 7.76
C GLY A 49 -3.32 8.34 7.56
N VAL A 50 -2.59 7.76 6.60
CA VAL A 50 -2.59 6.31 6.35
C VAL A 50 -1.84 5.59 7.49
N PRO A 51 -2.42 4.58 8.15
CA PRO A 51 -1.74 3.87 9.23
C PRO A 51 -0.49 3.11 8.74
N PRO A 52 0.37 2.62 9.66
CA PRO A 52 1.48 1.75 9.30
C PRO A 52 1.06 0.60 8.36
N PRO A 53 1.85 0.31 7.31
CA PRO A 53 3.27 0.67 7.13
C PRO A 53 3.56 2.05 6.50
N ALA A 54 2.56 2.88 6.23
CA ALA A 54 2.81 4.22 5.70
C ALA A 54 3.45 5.16 6.73
N SER A 55 4.17 6.17 6.25
CA SER A 55 4.93 7.11 7.11
C SER A 55 4.10 8.28 7.67
N SER A 56 2.77 8.27 7.49
CA SER A 56 1.93 9.41 7.88
C SER A 56 1.98 9.71 9.39
N ALA A 57 2.25 8.70 10.22
CA ALA A 57 2.40 8.86 11.67
C ALA A 57 3.48 9.89 12.03
N ILE A 58 4.59 9.94 11.28
CA ILE A 58 5.68 10.89 11.51
C ILE A 58 5.21 12.32 11.20
N THR A 59 4.53 12.51 10.07
CA THR A 59 3.96 13.81 9.71
C THR A 59 2.93 14.28 10.73
N LEU A 60 2.03 13.40 11.15
CA LEU A 60 1.01 13.74 12.16
C LEU A 60 1.63 14.06 13.53
N LEU A 61 2.77 13.45 13.88
CA LEU A 61 3.52 13.78 15.11
C LEU A 61 4.17 15.16 15.03
N ILE A 62 4.71 15.55 13.87
CA ILE A 62 5.33 16.88 13.67
C ILE A 62 4.27 17.98 13.70
N LEU A 63 3.07 17.71 13.20
CA LEU A 63 1.97 18.68 13.12
C LEU A 63 1.24 18.88 14.45
N LYS A 64 1.30 17.90 15.35
CA LYS A 64 0.66 17.94 16.67
C LYS A 64 1.50 18.78 17.63
#